data_AF-A0A9C7VIG6-F1
#
_entry.id   AF-A0A9C7VIG6-F1
#
_cell.length_a   1.000
_cell.length_b   1.000
_cell.length_c   1.000
_cell.angle_alpha   90.00
_cell.angle_beta   90.00
_cell.angle_gamma   90.00
#
_symmetry.space_group_name_H-M   'P 1'
#
loop_
_entity.id
_entity.type
_entity.pdbx_description
1 polymer ?
#
loop_
_entity_poly.entity_id
_entity_poly.type
_entity_poly.pdbx_seq_one_letter_code
_entity_poly.pdbx_strand_id
1 'polypeptide(L)'
;MLETDDVDTQWRKMMRLLGVDVSYALSPQAKGKVERPYRWLQDRIVRTCVYEKLSQKDEVRSVLKAELDRYNNHQVHSTTGEIPQIRFEKARISGNSLFRKLTLPPPYTSPKDVFCIREQRRVNRYRRISLFRHVIEVPNVPLQKVVDIHLVPDEVKELMDIRIWWNKKMVRSASLPLQEFSVHF
;
A
#
# COMPACT_ATOMS: atom_id res chain seq x y z
N MET A 1 25.20 11.82 -9.30
CA MET A 1 24.11 11.02 -9.91
C MET A 1 23.53 10.18 -8.79
N LEU A 2 22.26 10.40 -8.43
CA LEU A 2 21.61 9.65 -7.34
C LEU A 2 21.13 8.31 -7.90
N GLU A 3 21.96 7.27 -7.76
CA GLU A 3 21.70 5.88 -8.15
C GLU A 3 20.69 5.17 -7.19
N THR A 4 19.59 5.83 -6.85
CA THR A 4 18.53 5.23 -6.00
C THR A 4 17.35 4.67 -6.79
N ASP A 5 17.34 4.82 -8.13
CA ASP A 5 16.21 4.43 -8.98
C ASP A 5 16.14 2.91 -9.33
N ASP A 6 17.15 2.12 -8.94
CA ASP A 6 17.29 0.74 -9.40
C ASP A 6 16.74 -0.34 -8.45
N VAL A 7 16.25 0.03 -7.27
CA VAL A 7 15.63 -0.95 -6.34
C VAL A 7 14.12 -0.96 -6.51
N ASP A 8 13.60 -2.08 -7.04
CA ASP A 8 12.15 -2.29 -7.16
C ASP A 8 11.52 -2.55 -5.78
N THR A 9 11.01 -1.48 -5.16
CA THR A 9 10.39 -1.53 -3.83
C THR A 9 9.14 -2.42 -3.82
N GLN A 10 8.79 -2.96 -2.65
CA GLN A 10 7.55 -3.76 -2.48
C GLN A 10 6.31 -3.01 -2.97
N TRP A 11 6.26 -1.71 -2.68
CA TRP A 11 5.18 -0.84 -3.11
C TRP A 11 5.15 -0.64 -4.64
N ARG A 12 6.31 -0.43 -5.30
CA ARG A 12 6.40 -0.29 -6.76
C ARG A 12 5.97 -1.57 -7.47
N LYS A 13 6.37 -2.74 -6.96
CA LYS A 13 5.92 -4.05 -7.45
C LYS A 13 4.40 -4.20 -7.40
N MET A 14 3.78 -3.77 -6.30
CA MET A 14 2.32 -3.77 -6.15
C MET A 14 1.63 -2.83 -7.14
N MET A 15 2.12 -1.60 -7.29
CA MET A 15 1.55 -0.64 -8.24
C MET A 15 1.64 -1.12 -9.69
N ARG A 16 2.79 -1.66 -10.10
CA ARG A 16 2.97 -2.24 -11.44
C ARG A 16 1.98 -3.38 -11.71
N LEU A 17 1.74 -4.23 -10.71
CA LEU A 17 0.78 -5.34 -10.82
C LEU A 17 -0.67 -4.85 -10.96
N LEU A 18 -1.00 -3.69 -10.39
CA LEU A 18 -2.28 -3.00 -10.60
C LEU A 18 -2.34 -2.21 -11.92
N GLY A 19 -1.29 -2.26 -12.76
CA GLY A 19 -1.19 -1.48 -13.99
C GLY A 19 -0.98 0.02 -13.76
N VAL A 20 -0.41 0.39 -12.62
CA VAL A 20 -0.10 1.78 -12.25
C VAL A 20 1.40 2.00 -12.38
N ASP A 21 1.79 2.86 -13.32
CA ASP A 21 3.18 3.28 -13.48
C ASP A 21 3.52 4.40 -12.50
N VAL A 22 4.54 4.15 -11.69
CA VAL A 22 5.06 5.12 -10.73
C VAL A 22 6.15 5.93 -11.41
N SER A 23 5.90 7.24 -11.54
CA SER A 23 6.91 8.21 -11.95
C SER A 23 7.34 9.04 -10.73
N TYR A 24 8.62 9.00 -10.40
CA TYR A 24 9.19 9.86 -9.36
C TYR A 24 9.48 11.23 -9.95
N ALA A 25 9.11 12.30 -9.23
CA ALA A 25 9.42 13.64 -9.71
C ALA A 25 10.93 13.90 -9.57
N LEU A 26 11.58 14.17 -10.70
CA LEU A 26 13.01 14.46 -10.79
C LEU A 26 13.39 15.86 -10.26
N SER A 27 12.40 16.70 -9.94
CA SER A 27 12.63 18.04 -9.40
C SER A 27 11.52 18.53 -8.45
N PRO A 28 11.84 19.37 -7.46
CA PRO A 28 10.86 20.01 -6.57
C PRO A 28 9.82 20.86 -7.32
N GLN A 29 10.21 21.46 -8.45
CA GLN A 29 9.35 22.31 -9.27
C GLN A 29 8.17 21.54 -9.87
N ALA A 30 8.34 20.24 -10.14
CA ALA A 30 7.28 19.35 -10.63
C ALA A 30 6.24 18.99 -9.54
N LYS A 31 6.54 19.23 -8.27
CA LYS A 31 5.69 18.85 -7.12
C LYS A 31 4.94 20.02 -6.47
N GLY A 32 5.37 21.26 -6.71
CA GLY A 32 4.90 22.43 -5.94
C GLY A 32 3.39 22.70 -5.95
N LYS A 33 2.67 22.43 -7.05
CA LYS A 33 1.20 22.62 -7.07
C LYS A 33 0.45 21.56 -6.27
N VAL A 34 0.97 20.33 -6.22
CA VAL A 34 0.37 19.21 -5.50
C VAL A 34 0.73 19.26 -4.03
N GLU A 35 1.97 19.61 -3.68
CA GLU A 35 2.45 19.62 -2.29
C GLU A 35 1.92 20.80 -1.46
N ARG A 36 1.61 21.94 -2.08
CA ARG A 36 1.12 23.14 -1.37
C ARG A 36 -0.16 22.89 -0.55
N PRO A 37 -1.24 22.31 -1.12
CA PRO A 37 -2.43 21.96 -0.34
C PRO A 37 -2.13 21.02 0.83
N TYR A 38 -1.28 20.01 0.62
CA TYR A 38 -0.89 19.08 1.69
C TYR A 38 -0.09 19.76 2.79
N ARG A 39 0.79 20.70 2.44
CA ARG A 39 1.51 21.50 3.43
C ARG A 39 0.55 22.35 4.27
N TRP A 40 -0.42 23.01 3.65
CA TRP A 40 -1.42 23.79 4.39
C TRP A 40 -2.29 22.91 5.31
N LEU A 41 -2.64 21.71 4.85
CA LEU A 41 -3.35 20.73 5.67
C LEU A 41 -2.53 20.34 6.91
N GLN A 42 -1.25 20.01 6.71
CA GLN A 42 -0.32 19.67 7.79
C GLN A 42 -0.13 20.84 8.77
N ASP A 43 0.15 22.04 8.24
CA ASP A 43 0.35 23.25 9.06
C ASP A 43 -0.88 23.56 9.92
N ARG A 44 -2.09 23.39 9.37
CA ARG A 44 -3.35 23.60 10.11
C ARG A 44 -3.52 22.59 11.23
N ILE A 45 -3.30 21.30 10.95
CA ILE A 45 -3.40 20.25 11.97
C ILE A 45 -2.44 20.55 13.12
N VAL A 46 -1.16 20.83 12.82
CA VAL A 46 -0.15 21.12 13.84
C VAL A 46 -0.52 22.35 14.66
N ARG A 47 -0.96 23.43 14.01
CA ARG A 47 -1.39 24.66 14.71
C ARG A 47 -2.57 24.40 15.63
N THR A 48 -3.61 23.70 15.16
CA THR A 48 -4.77 23.38 15.98
C THR A 48 -4.38 22.55 17.20
N CYS A 49 -3.50 21.55 17.02
CA CYS A 49 -2.98 20.77 18.15
C CYS A 49 -2.25 21.64 19.18
N VAL A 50 -1.45 22.61 18.73
CA VAL A 50 -0.75 23.56 19.62
C VAL A 50 -1.75 24.46 20.36
N TYR A 51 -2.74 25.03 19.67
CA TYR A 51 -3.74 25.91 20.27
C TYR A 51 -4.62 25.19 21.29
N GLU A 52 -5.03 23.97 20.98
CA GLU A 52 -5.88 23.14 21.84
C GLU A 52 -5.08 22.31 22.87
N LYS A 53 -3.75 22.43 22.86
CA LYS A 53 -2.80 21.71 23.73
C LYS A 53 -2.98 20.18 23.66
N LEU A 54 -3.29 19.68 22.47
CA LEU A 54 -3.44 18.24 22.22
C LEU A 54 -2.07 17.57 22.17
N SER A 55 -1.96 16.42 22.82
CA SER A 55 -0.72 15.64 22.89
C SER A 55 -0.91 14.16 22.59
N GLN A 56 -2.16 13.67 22.61
CA GLN A 56 -2.47 12.27 22.37
C GLN A 56 -2.89 12.04 20.92
N LYS A 57 -2.45 10.92 20.34
CA LYS A 57 -2.76 10.54 18.95
C LYS A 57 -4.27 10.50 18.66
N ASP A 58 -5.05 10.04 19.63
CA ASP A 58 -6.51 9.91 19.46
C ASP A 58 -7.23 11.26 19.42
N GLU A 59 -6.71 12.27 20.13
CA GLU A 59 -7.19 13.64 20.06
C GLU A 59 -6.87 14.25 18.68
N VAL A 60 -5.64 14.07 18.20
CA VAL A 60 -5.22 14.60 16.88
C VAL A 60 -6.03 13.98 15.73
N ARG A 61 -6.53 12.75 15.88
CA ARG A 61 -7.41 12.11 14.89
C ARG A 61 -8.71 12.90 14.68
N SER A 62 -9.27 13.55 15.70
CA SER A 62 -10.49 14.35 15.55
C SER A 62 -10.19 15.63 14.76
N VAL A 63 -9.08 16.31 15.06
CA VAL A 63 -8.59 17.49 14.33
C VAL A 63 -8.36 17.17 12.85
N LEU A 64 -7.71 16.05 12.55
CA LEU A 64 -7.52 15.59 11.17
C LEU A 64 -8.85 15.40 10.44
N LYS A 65 -9.85 14.76 11.08
CA LYS A 65 -11.17 14.56 10.49
C LYS A 65 -11.89 15.88 10.22
N ALA A 66 -11.85 16.82 11.17
CA ALA A 66 -12.43 18.14 11.02
C ALA A 66 -11.79 18.92 9.88
N GLU A 67 -10.46 18.84 9.74
CA GLU A 67 -9.74 19.56 8.69
C GLU A 67 -9.96 18.92 7.30
N LEU A 68 -10.10 17.60 7.23
CA LEU A 68 -10.52 16.92 6.00
C LEU A 68 -11.95 17.31 5.59
N ASP A 69 -12.88 17.40 6.53
CA ASP A 69 -14.24 17.86 6.27
C ASP A 69 -14.23 19.31 5.75
N ARG A 70 -13.52 20.21 6.45
CA ARG A 70 -13.34 21.61 6.05
C ARG A 70 -12.83 21.71 4.61
N TYR A 71 -11.76 20.99 4.27
CA TYR A 71 -11.16 21.06 2.94
C TYR A 71 -12.04 20.45 1.85
N ASN A 72 -12.60 19.26 2.08
CA ASN A 72 -13.35 18.55 1.04
C ASN A 72 -14.75 19.11 0.83
N ASN A 73 -15.42 19.56 1.90
CA ASN A 73 -16.85 19.87 1.89
C ASN A 73 -17.18 21.37 1.99
N HIS A 74 -16.25 22.22 2.44
CA HIS A 74 -16.53 23.65 2.66
C HIS A 74 -15.57 24.59 1.91
N GLN A 75 -14.30 24.20 1.75
CA GLN A 75 -13.30 25.05 1.12
C GLN A 75 -13.54 25.18 -0.39
N VAL A 76 -13.75 26.40 -0.86
CA VAL A 76 -13.70 26.71 -2.30
C VAL A 76 -12.23 26.68 -2.74
N HIS A 77 -11.93 25.83 -3.72
CA HIS A 77 -10.56 25.66 -4.20
C HIS A 77 -10.19 26.78 -5.19
N SER A 78 -9.08 27.48 -4.94
CA SER A 78 -8.73 28.74 -5.62
C SER A 78 -8.56 28.63 -7.14
N THR A 79 -8.15 27.46 -7.64
CA THR A 79 -7.96 27.25 -9.10
C THR A 79 -9.25 26.84 -9.80
N THR A 80 -10.16 26.16 -9.10
CA THR A 80 -11.34 25.53 -9.72
C THR A 80 -12.62 26.27 -9.40
N GLY A 81 -12.62 27.16 -8.40
CA GLY A 81 -13.79 27.93 -7.97
C GLY A 81 -14.92 27.09 -7.35
N GLU A 82 -14.68 25.79 -7.15
CA GLU A 82 -15.66 24.83 -6.65
C GLU A 82 -15.15 24.14 -5.38
N ILE A 83 -16.10 23.62 -4.61
CA ILE A 83 -15.83 22.74 -3.46
C ILE A 83 -15.44 21.34 -3.99
N PRO A 84 -14.34 20.73 -3.50
CA PRO A 84 -13.83 19.45 -4.02
C PRO A 84 -14.88 18.34 -4.08
N GLN A 85 -15.67 18.15 -3.02
CA GLN A 85 -16.68 17.10 -2.97
C GLN A 85 -17.78 17.30 -4.01
N ILE A 86 -18.27 18.53 -4.17
CA ILE A 86 -19.30 18.87 -5.17
C ILE A 86 -18.76 18.62 -6.58
N ARG A 87 -17.54 19.05 -6.85
CA ARG A 87 -16.88 18.84 -8.14
C ARG A 87 -16.68 17.35 -8.44
N PHE A 88 -16.27 16.57 -7.44
CA PHE A 88 -16.10 15.13 -7.56
C PHE A 88 -17.43 14.43 -7.88
N GLU A 89 -18.51 14.79 -7.18
CA GLU A 89 -19.84 14.22 -7.41
C GLU A 89 -20.36 14.56 -8.82
N LYS A 90 -20.21 15.82 -9.26
CA LYS A 90 -20.54 16.22 -10.63
C LYS A 90 -19.79 15.38 -11.66
N ALA A 91 -18.47 15.19 -11.48
CA ALA A 91 -17.65 14.38 -12.37
C ALA A 91 -18.04 12.89 -12.37
N ARG A 92 -18.51 12.37 -11.22
CA ARG A 92 -19.02 11.02 -11.10
C ARG A 92 -20.34 10.86 -11.88
N ILE A 93 -21.29 11.76 -11.67
CA ILE A 93 -22.62 11.73 -12.32
C ILE A 93 -22.49 11.93 -13.83
N SER A 94 -21.64 12.85 -14.28
CA SER A 94 -21.44 13.13 -15.71
C SER A 94 -20.62 12.08 -16.45
N GLY A 95 -20.12 11.04 -15.76
CA GLY A 95 -19.23 10.04 -16.35
C GLY A 95 -17.81 10.54 -16.64
N ASN A 96 -17.49 11.78 -16.28
CA ASN A 96 -16.16 12.38 -16.43
C ASN A 96 -15.20 11.96 -15.31
N SER A 97 -15.15 10.65 -15.04
CA SER A 97 -14.34 10.05 -13.99
C SER A 97 -13.37 9.04 -14.60
N LEU A 98 -12.07 9.21 -14.34
CA LEU A 98 -11.04 8.23 -14.71
C LEU A 98 -10.93 7.06 -13.70
N PHE A 99 -11.73 7.06 -12.64
CA PHE A 99 -11.73 5.99 -11.65
C PHE A 99 -12.29 4.70 -12.25
N ARG A 100 -11.51 3.62 -12.14
CA ARG A 100 -11.90 2.27 -12.52
C ARG A 100 -12.28 1.47 -11.28
N LYS A 101 -13.23 0.55 -11.41
CA LYS A 101 -13.50 -0.43 -10.35
C LYS A 101 -12.23 -1.25 -10.11
N LEU A 102 -11.86 -1.44 -8.85
CA LEU A 102 -10.73 -2.30 -8.51
C LEU A 102 -11.01 -3.72 -9.00
N THR A 103 -10.19 -4.20 -9.93
CA THR A 103 -10.19 -5.57 -10.42
C THR A 103 -8.87 -6.21 -10.03
N LEU A 104 -8.93 -7.42 -9.47
CA LEU A 104 -7.73 -8.18 -9.14
C LEU A 104 -7.11 -8.67 -10.46
N PRO A 105 -5.80 -8.48 -10.68
CA PRO A 105 -5.16 -8.95 -11.89
C PRO A 105 -5.11 -10.48 -11.87
N PRO A 106 -5.46 -11.15 -12.98
CA PRO A 106 -5.27 -12.60 -13.11
C PRO A 106 -3.80 -12.97 -12.87
N PRO A 107 -3.50 -14.05 -12.13
CA PRO A 107 -4.38 -15.14 -11.70
C PRO A 107 -4.98 -14.96 -10.29
N TYR A 108 -4.85 -13.79 -9.67
CA TYR A 108 -5.18 -13.62 -8.27
C TYR A 108 -6.68 -13.53 -8.02
N THR A 109 -7.15 -14.28 -7.04
CA THR A 109 -8.55 -14.31 -6.61
C THR A 109 -8.77 -13.59 -5.28
N SER A 110 -7.70 -13.21 -4.59
CA SER A 110 -7.76 -12.57 -3.28
C SER A 110 -6.93 -11.28 -3.24
N PRO A 111 -7.40 -10.21 -2.59
CA PRO A 111 -6.61 -8.99 -2.38
C PRO A 111 -5.31 -9.26 -1.64
N LYS A 112 -5.26 -10.31 -0.80
CA LYS A 112 -4.06 -10.73 -0.08
C LYS A 112 -2.90 -11.15 -1.00
N ASP A 113 -3.16 -11.45 -2.26
CA ASP A 113 -2.11 -11.78 -3.23
C ASP A 113 -1.61 -10.53 -4.01
N VAL A 114 -2.34 -9.42 -3.88
CA VAL A 114 -2.02 -8.13 -4.49
C VAL A 114 -1.34 -7.22 -3.47
N PHE A 115 -1.98 -7.04 -2.31
CA PHE A 115 -1.54 -6.20 -1.20
C PHE A 115 -0.76 -7.03 -0.18
N CYS A 116 0.44 -7.44 -0.56
CA CYS A 116 1.32 -8.27 0.27
C CYS A 116 2.79 -7.86 0.11
N ILE A 117 3.59 -8.27 1.07
CA ILE A 117 5.05 -8.27 0.94
C ILE A 117 5.43 -9.49 0.09
N ARG A 118 6.20 -9.26 -0.96
CA ARG A 118 6.61 -10.31 -1.91
C ARG A 118 8.04 -10.71 -1.71
N GLU A 119 8.27 -12.00 -1.64
CA GLU A 119 9.59 -12.59 -1.56
C GLU A 119 9.68 -13.83 -2.46
N GLN A 120 10.90 -14.19 -2.87
CA GLN A 120 11.14 -15.39 -3.66
C GLN A 120 12.02 -16.36 -2.87
N ARG A 121 11.68 -17.65 -2.97
CA ARG A 121 12.52 -18.74 -2.43
C ARG A 121 12.64 -19.87 -3.43
N ARG A 122 13.77 -20.56 -3.39
CA ARG A 122 14.01 -21.75 -4.18
C ARG A 122 13.59 -22.98 -3.39
N VAL A 123 12.78 -23.84 -4.01
CA VAL A 123 12.40 -25.14 -3.46
C VAL A 123 13.62 -26.05 -3.44
N ASN A 124 13.98 -26.60 -2.28
CA ASN A 124 15.11 -27.48 -2.13
C ASN A 124 14.82 -28.91 -2.68
N ARG A 125 15.81 -29.82 -2.59
CA ARG A 125 15.65 -31.22 -3.06
C ARG A 125 14.60 -32.02 -2.27
N TYR A 126 14.19 -31.53 -1.10
CA TYR A 126 13.18 -32.14 -0.24
C TYR A 126 11.80 -31.49 -0.37
N ARG A 127 11.54 -30.73 -1.45
CA ARG A 127 10.26 -30.00 -1.68
C ARG A 127 9.90 -29.01 -0.56
N ARG A 128 10.91 -28.40 0.06
CA ARG A 128 10.72 -27.41 1.12
C ARG A 128 11.38 -26.09 0.77
N ILE A 129 10.87 -25.01 1.35
CA ILE A 129 11.52 -23.71 1.37
C ILE A 129 11.89 -23.35 2.81
N SER A 130 12.94 -22.56 2.96
CA SER A 130 13.25 -21.89 4.23
C SER A 130 12.82 -20.43 4.14
N LEU A 131 12.07 -19.98 5.14
CA LEU A 131 11.55 -18.63 5.26
C LEU A 131 11.70 -18.20 6.72
N PHE A 132 12.62 -17.25 6.98
CA PHE A 132 13.10 -16.95 8.34
C PHE A 132 13.53 -18.25 9.04
N ARG A 133 13.01 -18.51 10.25
CA ARG A 133 13.24 -19.74 11.02
C ARG A 133 12.33 -20.90 10.64
N HIS A 134 11.41 -20.72 9.68
CA HIS A 134 10.44 -21.73 9.30
C HIS A 134 10.88 -22.51 8.08
N VAL A 135 10.60 -23.81 8.12
CA VAL A 135 10.70 -24.69 6.97
C VAL A 135 9.29 -25.06 6.55
N ILE A 136 8.90 -24.66 5.33
CA ILE A 136 7.56 -24.86 4.81
C ILE A 136 7.64 -25.85 3.65
N GLU A 137 6.81 -26.89 3.70
CA GLU A 137 6.66 -27.83 2.59
C GLU A 137 5.84 -27.21 1.45
N VAL A 138 6.34 -27.38 0.23
CA VAL A 138 5.73 -26.88 -1.00
C VAL A 138 5.48 -28.08 -1.93
N PRO A 139 4.38 -28.81 -1.72
CA PRO A 139 4.05 -29.94 -2.57
C PRO A 139 3.71 -29.46 -3.99
N ASN A 140 3.85 -30.35 -4.97
CA ASN A 140 3.44 -30.12 -6.36
C ASN A 140 4.24 -29.04 -7.13
N VAL A 141 5.41 -28.64 -6.62
CA VAL A 141 6.38 -27.80 -7.34
C VAL A 141 7.62 -28.64 -7.68
N PRO A 142 8.12 -28.58 -8.93
CA PRO A 142 9.37 -29.25 -9.29
C PRO A 142 10.55 -28.77 -8.42
N LEU A 143 11.50 -29.67 -8.16
CA LEU A 143 12.67 -29.37 -7.36
C LEU A 143 13.50 -28.24 -7.98
N GLN A 144 14.18 -27.46 -7.12
CA GLN A 144 15.05 -26.37 -7.52
C GLN A 144 14.38 -25.23 -8.30
N LYS A 145 13.06 -25.19 -8.37
CA LYS A 145 12.31 -24.06 -8.94
C LYS A 145 12.10 -22.97 -7.89
N VAL A 146 12.01 -21.73 -8.38
CA VAL A 146 11.69 -20.56 -7.56
C VAL A 146 10.17 -20.45 -7.45
N VAL A 147 9.70 -20.16 -6.25
CA VAL A 147 8.30 -19.87 -5.93
C VAL A 147 8.19 -18.45 -5.40
N ASP A 148 7.05 -17.83 -5.68
CA ASP A 148 6.70 -16.51 -5.13
C ASP A 148 5.98 -16.70 -3.80
N ILE A 149 6.37 -15.92 -2.81
CA ILE A 149 5.81 -15.94 -1.46
C ILE A 149 5.14 -14.60 -1.23
N HIS A 150 3.86 -14.65 -0.89
CA HIS A 150 3.07 -13.50 -0.48
C HIS A 150 2.89 -13.55 1.03
N LEU A 151 3.38 -12.52 1.72
CA LEU A 151 3.32 -12.37 3.16
C LEU A 151 2.34 -11.24 3.50
N VAL A 152 1.35 -11.54 4.33
CA VAL A 152 0.32 -10.59 4.76
C VAL A 152 0.25 -10.62 6.30
N PRO A 153 0.76 -9.58 6.98
CA PRO A 153 0.64 -9.49 8.43
C PRO A 153 -0.82 -9.16 8.82
N ASP A 154 -1.35 -9.93 9.76
CA ASP A 154 -2.61 -9.68 10.47
C ASP A 154 -2.28 -9.32 11.92
N GLU A 155 -2.15 -8.01 12.18
CA GLU A 155 -1.80 -7.49 13.51
C GLU A 155 -2.86 -7.78 14.57
N VAL A 156 -4.13 -7.94 14.16
CA VAL A 156 -5.23 -8.21 15.10
C VAL A 156 -5.18 -9.65 15.60
N LYS A 157 -4.85 -10.59 14.71
CA LYS A 157 -4.73 -12.01 15.06
C LYS A 157 -3.32 -12.40 15.48
N GLU A 158 -2.36 -11.50 15.40
CA GLU A 158 -0.92 -11.76 15.57
C GLU A 158 -0.41 -12.89 14.65
N LEU A 159 -0.88 -12.94 13.42
CA LEU A 159 -0.50 -13.96 12.43
C LEU A 159 0.13 -13.35 11.18
N MET A 160 1.09 -14.05 10.60
CA MET A 160 1.58 -13.86 9.25
C MET A 160 0.90 -14.87 8.34
N ASP A 161 0.01 -14.40 7.47
CA ASP A 161 -0.56 -15.21 6.41
C ASP A 161 0.43 -15.34 5.25
N ILE A 162 0.73 -16.58 4.88
CA ILE A 162 1.73 -16.93 3.88
C ILE A 162 1.02 -17.65 2.74
N ARG A 163 1.15 -17.14 1.52
CA ARG A 163 0.59 -17.77 0.32
C ARG A 163 1.71 -17.97 -0.69
N ILE A 164 1.93 -19.23 -1.05
CA ILE A 164 3.00 -19.64 -1.95
C ILE A 164 2.40 -19.89 -3.32
N TRP A 165 2.97 -19.22 -4.32
CA TRP A 165 2.54 -19.25 -5.70
C TRP A 165 3.63 -19.83 -6.59
N TRP A 166 3.20 -20.65 -7.54
CA TRP A 166 4.05 -21.17 -8.59
C TRP A 166 3.25 -21.33 -9.88
N ASN A 167 3.83 -20.93 -11.01
CA ASN A 167 3.21 -21.05 -12.33
C ASN A 167 1.74 -20.59 -12.37
N LYS A 168 1.48 -19.37 -11.88
CA LYS A 168 0.16 -18.73 -11.82
C LYS A 168 -0.89 -19.49 -10.99
N LYS A 169 -0.48 -20.40 -10.11
CA LYS A 169 -1.37 -21.12 -9.20
C LYS A 169 -0.87 -21.02 -7.76
N MET A 170 -1.79 -20.86 -6.82
CA MET A 170 -1.47 -20.98 -5.41
C MET A 170 -1.27 -22.45 -5.09
N VAL A 171 -0.07 -22.81 -4.65
CA VAL A 171 0.32 -24.21 -4.37
C VAL A 171 0.23 -24.55 -2.89
N ARG A 172 0.36 -23.55 -2.02
CA ARG A 172 0.30 -23.73 -0.56
C ARG A 172 -0.13 -22.44 0.12
N SER A 173 -0.85 -22.57 1.24
CA SER A 173 -1.03 -21.52 2.23
C SER A 173 -0.64 -22.00 3.62
N ALA A 174 -0.23 -21.09 4.47
CA ALA A 174 0.05 -21.31 5.89
C ALA A 174 -0.19 -20.01 6.68
N SER A 175 -0.47 -20.12 7.96
CA SER A 175 -0.50 -18.99 8.88
C SER A 175 0.43 -19.31 10.04
N LEU A 176 1.36 -18.40 10.34
CA LEU A 176 2.38 -18.57 11.38
C LEU A 176 2.39 -17.36 12.32
N PRO A 177 2.82 -17.48 13.58
CA PRO A 177 2.87 -16.34 14.52
C PRO A 177 3.67 -15.15 13.99
N LEU A 178 3.11 -13.94 14.06
CA LEU A 178 3.70 -12.73 13.47
C LEU A 178 5.05 -12.35 14.12
N GLN A 179 5.19 -12.59 15.42
CA GLN A 179 6.41 -12.33 16.20
C GLN A 179 7.63 -13.07 15.63
N GLU A 180 7.40 -14.15 14.88
CA GLU A 180 8.45 -14.97 14.30
C GLU A 180 9.09 -14.40 13.03
N PHE A 181 8.54 -13.31 12.51
CA PHE A 181 8.97 -12.60 11.30
C PHE A 181 9.63 -11.24 11.62
N SER A 182 9.96 -10.98 12.89
CA SER A 182 10.69 -9.79 13.28
C SER A 182 12.10 -9.80 12.70
N VAL A 183 12.43 -8.75 11.96
CA VAL A 183 13.81 -8.48 11.54
C VAL A 183 14.41 -7.61 12.64
N HIS A 184 15.37 -8.14 13.39
CA HIS A 184 16.20 -7.29 14.26
C HIS A 184 16.94 -6.29 13.34
N PHE A 185 16.60 -5.01 13.46
CA PHE A 185 17.35 -3.91 12.84
C PHE A 185 18.48 -3.49 13.77
#